data_AF-A0A3P8IYT9-F1
#
_entry.id   AF-A0A3P8IYT9-F1
#
_cell.length_a   1.000
_cell.length_b   1.000
_cell.length_c   1.000
_cell.angle_alpha   90.00
_cell.angle_beta   90.00
_cell.angle_gamma   90.00
#
_symmetry.space_group_name_H-M   'P 1'
#
loop_
_entity.id
_entity.type
_entity.pdbx_description
1 polymer ?
#
loop_
_entity_poly.entity_id
_entity_poly.type
_entity_poly.pdbx_seq_one_letter_code
_entity_poly.pdbx_strand_id
1 'polypeptide(L)'
;MVASKLMILSSSFAGAIEPWHVLGEEVTQSGTSRYVDSSVERLQVRLSGLTEGRYVLACNGRRVPLRATGKKGEMVGAVRYRAWAPTSALHPTLGVNTPLVFDLIDTWNGLSIGGCSYRVSHPGGRHYDTLPVNSNEAEARRVNRFWDHGFTQGVLTPPPAFSALRTFYEHEQVPRPMAPPEEEPGDEYPHTLDLRRKYTRI
;
A
#
# COMPACT_ATOMS: atom_id res chain seq x y z
N MET A 1 -0.71 -11.70 -12.88
CA MET A 1 -0.49 -13.00 -12.20
C MET A 1 0.98 -13.06 -11.81
N VAL A 2 1.39 -12.52 -10.65
CA VAL A 2 2.78 -12.67 -10.17
C VAL A 2 2.81 -12.58 -8.65
N ALA A 3 3.09 -13.72 -8.01
CA ALA A 3 3.77 -13.94 -6.73
C ALA A 3 3.44 -15.37 -6.28
N SER A 4 4.01 -16.36 -6.97
CA SER A 4 3.87 -17.77 -6.63
C SER A 4 5.24 -18.35 -6.32
N LYS A 5 5.59 -18.46 -5.03
CA LYS A 5 6.41 -19.57 -4.57
C LYS A 5 6.23 -19.84 -3.07
N LEU A 6 5.67 -21.02 -2.81
CA LEU A 6 5.83 -21.86 -1.62
C LEU A 6 5.29 -21.32 -0.28
N MET A 7 3.96 -21.38 -0.10
CA MET A 7 3.23 -21.89 1.09
C MET A 7 1.73 -21.55 0.97
N ILE A 8 0.96 -22.27 0.12
CA ILE A 8 -0.53 -22.25 -0.05
C ILE A 8 -1.20 -20.86 -0.32
N LEU A 9 -0.47 -19.75 -0.24
CA LEU A 9 -0.99 -18.39 -0.29
C LEU A 9 -0.53 -17.71 -1.59
N SER A 10 -1.48 -17.25 -2.40
CA SER A 10 -1.18 -16.45 -3.59
C SER A 10 -1.61 -15.01 -3.36
N SER A 11 -0.79 -14.06 -3.79
CA SER A 11 -1.11 -12.65 -3.79
C SER A 11 -1.11 -12.11 -5.21
N SER A 12 -2.05 -11.21 -5.49
CA SER A 12 -2.09 -10.49 -6.76
C SER A 12 -2.38 -9.02 -6.50
N PHE A 13 -1.66 -8.16 -7.22
CA PHE A 13 -1.72 -6.72 -7.06
C PHE A 13 -2.13 -6.09 -8.39
N ALA A 14 -2.99 -5.08 -8.34
CA ALA A 14 -3.45 -4.35 -9.50
C ALA A 14 -3.60 -2.86 -9.18
N GLY A 15 -3.20 -1.99 -10.11
CA GLY A 15 -3.53 -0.58 -10.03
C GLY A 15 -5.05 -0.40 -10.10
N ALA A 16 -5.60 0.40 -9.21
CA ALA A 16 -7.01 0.71 -9.14
C ALA A 16 -7.26 2.17 -9.54
N ILE A 17 -8.47 2.45 -10.06
CA ILE A 17 -8.84 3.81 -10.50
C ILE A 17 -8.91 4.73 -9.29
N GLU A 18 -8.07 5.77 -9.30
CA GLU A 18 -8.03 6.81 -8.29
C GLU A 18 -8.50 8.12 -8.91
N PRO A 19 -9.58 8.74 -8.41
CA PRO A 19 -10.01 10.04 -8.90
C PRO A 19 -8.98 11.11 -8.51
N TRP A 20 -8.47 11.83 -9.50
CA TRP A 20 -7.53 12.92 -9.29
C TRP A 20 -8.25 14.26 -9.18
N HIS A 21 -7.84 15.08 -8.23
CA HIS A 21 -8.37 16.41 -8.07
C HIS A 21 -7.90 17.32 -9.20
N VAL A 22 -8.84 18.08 -9.74
CA VAL A 22 -8.54 19.23 -10.60
C VAL A 22 -8.31 20.43 -9.70
N LEU A 23 -7.15 21.07 -9.84
CA LEU A 23 -6.76 22.25 -9.08
C LEU A 23 -7.18 23.54 -9.78
N GLY A 24 -6.79 24.67 -9.18
CA GLY A 24 -7.07 26.00 -9.71
C GLY A 24 -6.53 26.24 -11.13
N GLU A 25 -7.01 27.32 -11.75
CA GLU A 25 -6.58 27.74 -13.07
C GLU A 25 -5.17 28.31 -13.02
N GLU A 26 -4.30 27.78 -13.88
CA GLU A 26 -2.96 28.28 -14.15
C GLU A 26 -2.97 28.99 -15.52
N VAL A 27 -2.39 30.20 -15.55
CA VAL A 27 -2.22 30.96 -16.80
C VAL A 27 -1.04 30.39 -17.56
N THR A 28 -1.30 29.93 -18.78
CA THR A 28 -0.28 29.48 -19.73
C THR A 28 -0.16 30.49 -20.86
N GLN A 29 0.92 30.41 -21.64
CA GLN A 29 1.17 31.32 -22.76
C GLN A 29 0.04 31.31 -23.82
N SER A 30 -0.75 30.23 -23.90
CA SER A 30 -1.83 30.04 -24.88
C SER A 30 -3.25 30.10 -24.30
N GLY A 31 -3.41 30.35 -22.99
CA GLY A 31 -4.74 30.38 -22.34
C GLY A 31 -4.69 29.93 -20.87
N THR A 32 -5.83 29.57 -20.30
CA THR A 32 -5.95 29.07 -18.92
C THR A 32 -6.16 27.56 -18.91
N SER A 33 -5.40 26.83 -18.10
CA SER A 33 -5.55 25.39 -17.90
C SER A 33 -5.69 25.06 -16.42
N ARG A 34 -6.29 23.91 -16.08
CA ARG A 34 -6.34 23.42 -14.70
C ARG A 34 -5.41 22.24 -14.53
N TYR A 35 -4.57 22.29 -13.50
CA TYR A 35 -3.66 21.19 -13.18
C TYR A 35 -4.42 20.01 -12.58
N VAL A 36 -4.03 18.78 -12.91
CA VAL A 36 -4.61 17.55 -12.36
C VAL A 36 -3.57 16.88 -11.46
N ASP A 37 -3.91 16.70 -10.19
CA ASP A 37 -2.99 16.10 -9.22
C ASP A 37 -2.88 14.59 -9.42
N SER A 38 -1.88 14.20 -10.22
CA SER A 38 -1.55 12.81 -10.53
C SER A 38 -0.59 12.15 -9.54
N SER A 39 -0.37 12.78 -8.37
CA SER A 39 0.58 12.30 -7.37
C SER A 39 0.10 11.08 -6.57
N VAL A 40 -1.21 10.81 -6.55
CA VAL A 40 -1.84 9.79 -5.70
C VAL A 40 -2.30 8.60 -6.55
N GLU A 41 -2.02 7.39 -6.06
CA GLU A 41 -2.44 6.14 -6.70
C GLU A 41 -3.08 5.20 -5.67
N ARG A 42 -3.84 4.23 -6.17
CA ARG A 42 -4.41 3.13 -5.37
C ARG A 42 -3.95 1.79 -5.92
N LEU A 43 -3.44 0.93 -5.03
CA LEU A 43 -3.09 -0.46 -5.33
C LEU A 43 -4.08 -1.38 -4.62
N GLN A 44 -4.77 -2.21 -5.38
CA GLN A 44 -5.61 -3.29 -4.85
C GLN A 44 -4.76 -4.54 -4.64
N VAL A 45 -4.99 -5.22 -3.52
CA VAL A 45 -4.39 -6.49 -3.17
C VAL A 45 -5.49 -7.54 -3.08
N ARG A 46 -5.26 -8.69 -3.70
CA ARG A 46 -6.09 -9.89 -3.53
C ARG A 46 -5.20 -11.02 -3.04
N LEU A 47 -5.61 -11.63 -1.93
CA LEU A 47 -4.96 -12.76 -1.30
C LEU A 47 -5.87 -13.99 -1.39
N SER A 48 -5.30 -15.16 -1.64
CA SER A 48 -6.04 -16.42 -1.72
C SER A 48 -5.38 -17.50 -0.87
N GLY A 49 -6.17 -18.44 -0.36
CA GLY A 49 -5.71 -19.57 0.46
C GLY A 49 -5.60 -19.23 1.95
N LEU A 50 -6.07 -18.06 2.38
CA LEU A 50 -5.95 -17.60 3.76
C LEU A 50 -6.98 -18.29 4.67
N THR A 51 -6.57 -18.54 5.90
CA THR A 51 -7.49 -18.84 7.00
C THR A 51 -7.98 -17.52 7.59
N GLU A 52 -9.29 -17.34 7.62
CA GLU A 52 -9.92 -16.12 8.14
C GLU A 52 -9.54 -15.89 9.61
N GLY A 53 -9.23 -14.63 9.96
CA GLY A 53 -8.81 -14.24 11.31
C GLY A 53 -7.38 -14.62 11.72
N ARG A 54 -6.67 -15.45 10.93
CA ARG A 54 -5.27 -15.85 11.25
C ARG A 54 -4.23 -14.90 10.67
N TYR A 55 -4.44 -14.43 9.45
CA TYR A 55 -3.43 -13.68 8.72
C TYR A 55 -3.79 -12.20 8.63
N VAL A 56 -2.78 -11.36 8.83
CA VAL A 56 -2.88 -9.91 8.68
C VAL A 56 -1.92 -9.48 7.57
N LEU A 57 -2.42 -8.69 6.62
CA LEU A 57 -1.58 -8.00 5.65
C LEU A 57 -1.18 -6.64 6.22
N ALA A 58 0.11 -6.35 6.26
CA ALA A 58 0.63 -5.03 6.57
C ALA A 58 1.25 -4.40 5.33
N CYS A 59 1.14 -3.07 5.20
CA CYS A 59 1.88 -2.27 4.24
C CYS A 59 2.65 -1.18 4.98
N ASN A 60 3.99 -1.16 4.85
CA ASN A 60 4.88 -0.25 5.58
C ASN A 60 4.60 -0.26 7.10
N GLY A 61 4.34 -1.44 7.67
CA GLY A 61 4.04 -1.63 9.09
C GLY A 61 2.60 -1.28 9.52
N ARG A 62 1.72 -0.85 8.62
CA ARG A 62 0.31 -0.52 8.92
C ARG A 62 -0.64 -1.58 8.39
N ARG A 63 -1.69 -1.90 9.16
CA ARG A 63 -2.66 -2.94 8.79
C ARG A 63 -3.44 -2.54 7.54
N VAL A 64 -3.49 -3.41 6.53
CA VAL A 64 -4.37 -3.24 5.37
C VAL A 64 -5.74 -3.80 5.73
N PRO A 65 -6.84 -3.03 5.58
CA PRO A 65 -8.19 -3.53 5.83
C PRO A 65 -8.57 -4.54 4.75
N LEU A 66 -8.51 -5.83 5.09
CA LEU A 66 -8.91 -6.93 4.22
C LEU A 66 -10.41 -7.25 4.38
N ARG A 67 -11.05 -7.59 3.26
CA ARG A 67 -12.47 -7.99 3.18
C ARG A 67 -12.58 -9.32 2.44
N ALA A 68 -13.35 -10.25 2.99
CA ALA A 68 -13.67 -11.49 2.29
C ALA A 68 -14.49 -11.22 1.02
N THR A 69 -14.21 -11.94 -0.07
CA THR A 69 -14.94 -11.78 -1.35
C THR A 69 -16.16 -12.69 -1.46
N GLY A 70 -16.47 -13.47 -0.41
CA GLY A 70 -17.46 -14.55 -0.42
C GLY A 70 -16.92 -15.89 -0.93
N LYS A 71 -15.74 -15.89 -1.57
CA LYS A 71 -15.01 -17.13 -1.88
C LYS A 71 -14.16 -17.54 -0.67
N LYS A 72 -14.23 -18.82 -0.29
CA LYS A 72 -13.51 -19.35 0.87
C LYS A 72 -12.00 -19.11 0.73
N GLY A 73 -11.43 -18.42 1.72
CA GLY A 73 -10.00 -18.11 1.77
C GLY A 73 -9.53 -17.06 0.76
N GLU A 74 -10.44 -16.32 0.12
CA GLU A 74 -10.10 -15.17 -0.71
C GLU A 74 -10.47 -13.86 -0.01
N MET A 75 -9.51 -12.95 0.07
CA MET A 75 -9.69 -11.63 0.66
C MET A 75 -9.09 -10.56 -0.24
N VAL A 76 -9.69 -9.37 -0.22
CA VAL A 76 -9.25 -8.20 -0.97
C VAL A 76 -9.06 -7.01 -0.03
N GLY A 77 -8.09 -6.16 -0.34
CA GLY A 77 -7.89 -4.87 0.32
C GLY A 77 -7.29 -3.89 -0.66
N ALA A 78 -7.12 -2.64 -0.22
CA ALA A 78 -6.48 -1.62 -1.04
C ALA A 78 -5.58 -0.71 -0.20
N VAL A 79 -4.55 -0.18 -0.84
CA VAL A 79 -3.64 0.82 -0.30
C VAL A 79 -3.64 2.03 -1.21
N ARG A 80 -3.95 3.20 -0.65
CA ARG A 80 -3.84 4.50 -1.29
C ARG A 80 -2.55 5.16 -0.81
N TYR A 81 -1.76 5.70 -1.73
CA TYR A 81 -0.42 6.19 -1.43
C TYR A 81 -0.03 7.32 -2.38
N ARG A 82 0.91 8.17 -1.95
CA ARG A 82 1.53 9.15 -2.83
C ARG A 82 2.66 8.50 -3.62
N ALA A 83 2.51 8.42 -4.94
CA ALA A 83 3.41 7.75 -5.87
C ALA A 83 4.60 8.62 -6.29
N TRP A 84 4.41 9.94 -6.40
CA TRP A 84 5.46 10.92 -6.71
C TRP A 84 5.07 12.31 -6.19
N ALA A 85 5.94 13.31 -6.31
CA ALA A 85 5.73 14.64 -5.74
C ALA A 85 5.87 15.76 -6.79
N PRO A 86 4.80 16.07 -7.56
CA PRO A 86 4.79 17.25 -8.40
C PRO A 86 4.78 18.53 -7.56
N THR A 87 5.34 19.60 -8.12
CA THR A 87 5.36 20.94 -7.51
C THR A 87 3.97 21.52 -7.29
N SER A 88 3.05 21.27 -8.22
CA SER A 88 1.65 21.72 -8.15
C SER A 88 0.72 20.71 -7.47
N ALA A 89 1.21 19.78 -6.65
CA ALA A 89 0.35 18.81 -5.97
C ALA A 89 -0.59 19.48 -4.95
N LEU A 90 -1.78 18.90 -4.70
CA LEU A 90 -2.74 19.42 -3.72
C LEU A 90 -2.14 19.51 -2.31
N HIS A 91 -1.25 18.57 -1.98
CA HIS A 91 -0.60 18.50 -0.67
C HIS A 91 0.93 18.49 -0.80
N PRO A 92 1.58 19.63 -1.06
CA PRO A 92 3.01 19.67 -1.39
C PRO A 92 3.92 19.19 -0.25
N THR A 93 3.46 19.22 1.00
CA THR A 93 4.24 18.83 2.18
C THR A 93 4.27 17.32 2.46
N LEU A 94 3.44 16.51 1.78
CA LEU A 94 3.43 15.06 2.00
C LEU A 94 4.61 14.38 1.29
N GLY A 95 5.32 13.49 1.96
CA GLY A 95 6.36 12.69 1.33
C GLY A 95 5.81 11.68 0.32
N VAL A 96 6.66 11.16 -0.56
CA VAL A 96 6.35 10.01 -1.42
C VAL A 96 6.37 8.74 -0.56
N ASN A 97 5.39 7.85 -0.74
CA ASN A 97 5.20 6.65 0.06
C ASN A 97 5.80 5.38 -0.60
N THR A 98 6.85 5.51 -1.43
CA THR A 98 7.46 4.39 -2.15
C THR A 98 8.88 4.10 -1.61
N PRO A 99 9.31 2.83 -1.47
CA PRO A 99 8.61 1.59 -1.80
C PRO A 99 7.42 1.28 -0.88
N LEU A 100 6.43 0.56 -1.40
CA LEU A 100 5.40 -0.11 -0.60
C LEU A 100 5.91 -1.51 -0.26
N VAL A 101 6.10 -1.78 1.02
CA VAL A 101 6.53 -3.10 1.52
C VAL A 101 5.31 -3.78 2.11
N PHE A 102 4.93 -4.90 1.51
CA PHE A 102 3.83 -5.73 1.97
C PHE A 102 4.37 -6.92 2.75
N ASP A 103 3.87 -7.09 3.97
CA ASP A 103 4.21 -8.20 4.86
C ASP A 103 2.94 -8.98 5.18
N LEU A 104 2.97 -10.29 4.96
CA LEU A 104 1.90 -11.19 5.36
C LEU A 104 2.27 -11.85 6.67
N ILE A 105 1.49 -11.53 7.70
CA ILE A 105 1.82 -11.86 9.08
C ILE A 105 0.88 -12.95 9.58
N ASP A 106 1.45 -14.03 10.11
CA ASP A 106 0.71 -15.03 10.86
C ASP A 106 0.57 -14.59 12.32
N THR A 107 -0.64 -14.22 12.72
CA THR A 107 -0.92 -13.71 14.08
C THR A 107 -0.83 -14.78 15.16
N TRP A 108 -0.85 -16.06 14.79
CA TRP A 108 -0.74 -17.15 15.75
C TRP A 108 0.71 -17.39 16.16
N ASN A 109 1.62 -17.34 15.19
CA ASN A 109 3.05 -17.53 15.41
C ASN A 109 3.79 -16.21 15.66
N GLY A 110 3.16 -15.07 15.35
CA GLY A 110 3.80 -13.77 15.42
C GLY A 110 5.00 -13.68 14.48
N LEU A 111 4.85 -14.09 13.22
CA LEU A 111 5.95 -14.06 12.24
C LEU A 111 5.44 -13.61 10.87
N SER A 112 6.27 -12.83 10.17
CA SER A 112 6.07 -12.56 8.74
C SER A 112 6.39 -13.84 7.98
N ILE A 113 5.40 -14.41 7.31
CA ILE A 113 5.52 -15.68 6.57
C ILE A 113 5.80 -15.45 5.08
N GLY A 114 5.79 -14.20 4.64
CA GLY A 114 6.07 -13.82 3.26
C GLY A 114 5.69 -12.37 2.99
N GLY A 115 6.03 -11.88 1.81
CA GLY A 115 5.73 -10.51 1.43
C GLY A 115 6.25 -10.17 0.04
N CYS A 116 6.09 -8.92 -0.33
CA CYS A 116 6.63 -8.37 -1.57
C CYS A 116 6.86 -6.87 -1.42
N SER A 117 7.66 -6.30 -2.31
CA SER A 117 7.80 -4.86 -2.42
C SER A 117 7.28 -4.36 -3.78
N TYR A 118 6.57 -3.24 -3.75
CA TYR A 118 6.08 -2.55 -4.92
C TYR A 118 6.74 -1.17 -5.04
N ARG A 119 7.16 -0.83 -6.25
CA ARG A 119 7.81 0.44 -6.57
C ARG A 119 7.15 1.10 -7.77
N VAL A 120 6.97 2.41 -7.67
CA VAL A 120 6.37 3.22 -8.74
C VAL A 120 7.33 3.35 -9.93
N SER A 121 8.60 3.56 -9.64
CA SER A 121 9.69 3.68 -10.59
C SER A 121 10.80 2.68 -10.29
N HIS A 122 11.67 2.44 -11.28
CA HIS A 122 12.83 1.58 -11.09
C HIS A 122 13.78 2.20 -10.05
N PRO A 123 14.34 1.43 -9.10
CA PRO A 123 15.22 1.95 -8.04
C PRO A 123 16.42 2.74 -8.53
N GLY A 124 16.90 2.40 -9.73
CA GLY A 124 17.99 3.12 -10.40
C GLY A 124 17.60 4.48 -10.98
N GLY A 125 16.43 5.04 -10.64
CA GLY A 125 15.96 6.35 -11.12
C GLY A 125 15.67 6.40 -12.63
N ARG A 126 15.65 5.25 -13.30
CA ARG A 126 15.39 5.15 -14.73
C ARG A 126 13.89 5.22 -14.97
N HIS A 127 13.46 6.30 -15.58
CA HIS A 127 12.16 6.38 -16.22
C HIS A 127 12.31 5.91 -17.67
N TYR A 128 11.27 5.27 -18.20
CA TYR A 128 11.28 4.87 -19.60
C TYR A 128 10.95 6.11 -20.45
N ASP A 129 11.88 6.55 -21.29
CA ASP A 129 11.67 7.69 -22.19
C ASP A 129 10.76 7.34 -23.37
N THR A 130 10.67 6.05 -23.71
CA THR A 130 9.89 5.55 -24.84
C THR A 130 8.64 4.83 -24.38
N LEU A 131 7.60 4.89 -25.21
CA LEU A 131 6.43 4.01 -25.07
C LEU A 131 6.83 2.54 -25.29
N PRO A 132 6.13 1.59 -24.67
CA PRO A 132 6.39 0.17 -24.92
C PRO A 132 6.11 -0.17 -26.39
N VAL A 133 7.02 -0.91 -27.02
CA VAL A 133 6.92 -1.32 -28.43
C VAL A 133 5.85 -2.38 -28.66
N ASN A 134 5.50 -3.15 -27.62
CA ASN A 134 4.47 -4.19 -27.68
C ASN A 134 3.86 -4.49 -26.29
N SER A 135 2.85 -5.36 -26.26
CA SER A 135 2.17 -5.79 -25.03
C SER A 135 3.09 -6.50 -24.05
N ASN A 136 4.01 -7.32 -24.55
CA ASN A 136 4.94 -8.09 -23.70
C ASN A 136 5.93 -7.17 -22.99
N GLU A 137 6.43 -6.13 -23.66
CA GLU A 137 7.27 -5.11 -23.04
C GLU A 137 6.48 -4.31 -22.01
N ALA A 138 5.25 -3.90 -22.32
CA ALA A 138 4.38 -3.22 -21.37
C ALA A 138 4.12 -4.07 -20.11
N GLU A 139 3.90 -5.37 -20.28
CA GLU A 139 3.74 -6.32 -19.19
C GLU A 139 5.05 -6.48 -18.39
N ALA A 140 6.20 -6.65 -19.06
CA ALA A 140 7.50 -6.74 -18.40
C ALA A 140 7.79 -5.48 -17.55
N ARG A 141 7.50 -4.29 -18.07
CA ARG A 141 7.61 -3.02 -17.34
C ARG A 141 6.68 -2.97 -16.12
N ARG A 142 5.48 -3.57 -16.20
CA ARG A 142 4.55 -3.70 -15.06
C ARG A 142 5.06 -4.69 -14.02
N VAL A 143 5.54 -5.86 -14.44
CA VAL A 143 6.06 -6.90 -13.54
C VAL A 143 7.30 -6.41 -12.80
N ASN A 144 8.18 -5.64 -13.46
CA ASN A 144 9.41 -5.13 -12.85
C ASN A 144 9.18 -4.14 -11.68
N ARG A 145 7.94 -3.67 -11.50
CA ARG A 145 7.53 -2.88 -10.32
C ARG A 145 7.35 -3.72 -9.07
N PHE A 146 7.16 -5.03 -9.23
CA PHE A 146 6.90 -5.98 -8.14
C PHE A 146 8.12 -6.86 -7.92
N TRP A 147 8.64 -6.81 -6.70
CA TRP A 147 9.75 -7.65 -6.28
C TRP A 147 9.23 -8.61 -5.22
N ASP A 148 9.52 -9.89 -5.40
CA ASP A 148 9.16 -10.98 -4.48
C ASP A 148 10.04 -11.03 -3.22
N HIS A 149 10.91 -10.04 -3.05
CA HIS A 149 11.83 -9.88 -1.93
C HIS A 149 11.81 -8.43 -1.42
N GLY A 150 12.56 -8.17 -0.36
CA GLY A 150 12.60 -6.85 0.30
C GLY A 150 11.43 -6.60 1.26
N PHE A 151 10.69 -7.65 1.62
CA PHE A 151 9.76 -7.67 2.75
C PHE A 151 10.52 -7.95 4.06
N THR A 152 9.88 -7.67 5.19
CA THR A 152 10.51 -7.78 6.49
C THR A 152 10.62 -9.26 6.89
N GLN A 153 11.85 -9.73 7.06
CA GLN A 153 12.11 -11.07 7.58
C GLN A 153 12.18 -11.04 9.11
N GLY A 154 11.39 -11.89 9.77
CA GLY A 154 11.37 -12.01 11.23
C GLY A 154 10.35 -11.10 11.91
N VAL A 155 10.73 -10.54 13.07
CA VAL A 155 9.81 -9.79 13.94
C VAL A 155 9.64 -8.35 13.45
N LEU A 156 8.50 -8.05 12.83
CA LEU A 156 7.95 -6.71 12.65
C LEU A 156 7.61 -6.08 14.00
N THR A 157 8.36 -5.03 14.36
CA THR A 157 7.94 -4.11 15.41
C THR A 157 6.95 -3.13 14.78
N PRO A 158 5.66 -3.14 15.15
CA PRO A 158 4.71 -2.18 14.61
C PRO A 158 5.15 -0.76 15.01
N PRO A 159 5.00 0.23 14.11
CA PRO A 159 5.26 1.61 14.49
C PRO A 159 4.38 1.96 15.70
N PRO A 160 4.94 2.66 16.71
CA PRO A 160 4.21 2.98 17.92
C PRO A 160 2.95 3.77 17.58
N ALA A 161 1.86 3.47 18.28
CA ALA A 161 0.55 4.07 18.04
C ALA A 161 0.53 5.60 18.19
N PHE A 162 1.57 6.17 18.80
CA PHE A 162 1.78 7.61 18.90
C PHE A 162 3.28 7.88 19.06
N SER A 163 3.82 8.88 18.35
CA SER A 163 5.26 9.18 18.42
C SER A 163 5.67 10.05 19.63
N ALA A 164 4.73 10.51 20.47
CA ALA A 164 5.02 11.54 21.48
C ALA A 164 4.48 11.33 22.92
N LEU A 165 3.86 10.20 23.29
CA LEU A 165 3.35 9.97 24.65
C LEU A 165 3.42 8.49 25.05
N ARG A 166 3.62 8.26 26.35
CA ARG A 166 3.61 6.94 27.00
C ARG A 166 2.40 6.12 26.57
N THR A 167 2.62 4.83 26.39
CA THR A 167 1.63 3.90 25.89
C THR A 167 0.48 3.73 26.88
N PHE A 168 -0.71 4.21 26.54
CA PHE A 168 -1.94 3.88 27.23
C PHE A 168 -2.62 2.72 26.49
N TYR A 169 -2.71 1.56 27.14
CA TYR A 169 -3.51 0.44 26.69
C TYR A 169 -4.82 0.48 27.47
N GLU A 170 -5.92 0.86 26.81
CA GLU A 170 -7.25 1.05 27.42
C GLU A 170 -7.76 -0.19 28.20
N HIS A 171 -7.21 -1.37 27.91
CA HIS A 171 -7.58 -2.65 28.53
C HIS A 171 -6.40 -3.54 28.95
N GLU A 172 -5.20 -2.99 29.21
CA GLU A 172 -3.98 -3.78 29.55
C GLU A 172 -3.58 -4.85 28.50
N GLN A 173 -4.27 -4.89 27.36
CA GLN A 173 -3.92 -5.77 26.25
C GLN A 173 -2.74 -5.16 25.51
N VAL A 174 -1.54 -5.59 25.89
CA VAL A 174 -0.34 -5.36 25.10
C VAL A 174 -0.59 -5.91 23.69
N PRO A 175 -0.33 -5.15 22.61
CA PRO A 175 -0.40 -5.64 21.25
C PRO A 175 0.43 -6.91 21.21
N ARG A 176 -0.19 -8.03 20.82
CA ARG A 176 0.55 -9.26 20.59
C ARG A 176 1.68 -8.91 19.62
N PRO A 177 2.90 -9.43 19.83
CA PRO A 177 3.95 -9.31 18.84
C PRO A 177 3.33 -9.59 17.47
N MET A 178 3.49 -8.63 16.54
CA MET A 178 3.16 -8.81 15.13
C MET A 178 1.69 -8.73 14.74
N ALA A 179 0.82 -8.19 15.58
CA ALA A 179 -0.45 -7.67 15.10
C ALA A 179 -0.32 -6.15 14.99
N PRO A 180 -0.01 -5.57 13.80
CA PRO A 180 -0.16 -4.14 13.61
C PRO A 180 -1.56 -3.76 14.10
N PRO A 181 -1.67 -2.67 14.88
CA PRO A 181 -2.94 -2.26 15.44
C PRO A 181 -3.98 -2.09 14.32
N GLU A 182 -5.24 -2.30 14.67
CA GLU A 182 -6.32 -2.06 13.71
C GLU A 182 -6.31 -0.61 13.27
N GLU A 183 -6.51 -0.42 11.96
CA GLU A 183 -6.53 0.91 11.36
C GLU A 183 -7.99 1.38 11.37
N GLU A 184 -8.23 2.58 11.92
CA GLU A 184 -9.56 3.19 11.93
C GLU A 184 -10.04 3.38 10.48
N PRO A 185 -11.25 2.90 10.12
CA PRO A 185 -11.79 3.10 8.79
C PRO A 185 -11.91 4.61 8.50
N GLY A 186 -11.38 5.05 7.37
CA GLY A 186 -11.58 6.43 6.93
C GLY A 186 -12.99 6.67 6.42
N ASP A 187 -13.53 7.87 6.63
CA ASP A 187 -14.89 8.25 6.19
C ASP A 187 -15.10 8.08 4.67
N GLU A 188 -14.11 8.48 3.88
CA GLU A 188 -14.21 8.50 2.41
C GLU A 188 -13.94 7.12 1.79
N TYR A 189 -13.01 6.36 2.36
CA TYR A 189 -12.58 5.06 1.84
C TYR A 189 -12.40 4.04 2.99
N PRO A 190 -13.50 3.49 3.54
CA PRO A 190 -13.46 2.65 4.76
C PRO A 190 -12.78 1.28 4.56
N HIS A 191 -12.47 0.91 3.32
CA HIS A 191 -11.82 -0.36 2.98
C HIS A 191 -10.49 -0.16 2.26
N THR A 192 -9.85 1.00 2.48
CA THR A 192 -8.56 1.33 1.88
C THR A 192 -7.66 1.93 2.95
N LEU A 193 -6.45 1.37 3.08
CA LEU A 193 -5.40 1.96 3.89
C LEU A 193 -4.86 3.20 3.17
N ASP A 194 -5.03 4.40 3.73
CA ASP A 194 -4.46 5.64 3.19
C ASP A 194 -3.13 5.97 3.88
N LEU A 195 -2.01 5.72 3.19
CA LEU A 195 -0.66 5.98 3.68
C LEU A 195 -0.31 7.46 3.76
N ARG A 196 -1.13 8.34 3.19
CA ARG A 196 -0.97 9.80 3.30
C ARG A 196 -1.42 10.31 4.66
N ARG A 197 -2.31 9.59 5.34
CA ARG A 197 -2.74 9.90 6.70
C ARG A 197 -1.65 9.45 7.68
N LYS A 198 -1.34 10.30 8.66
CA LYS A 198 -0.50 9.91 9.79
C LYS A 198 -1.30 8.98 10.70
N TYR A 199 -0.61 8.02 11.33
CA TYR A 199 -1.22 7.13 12.30
C TYR A 199 -1.84 7.98 13.43
N THR A 200 -3.17 8.02 13.49
CA THR A 200 -3.92 8.88 14.41
C THR A 200 -4.99 8.01 15.07
N ARG A 201 -4.81 7.70 16.35
CA ARG A 201 -5.92 7.23 17.20
C ARG A 201 -6.36 8.45 18.00
N ILE A 202 -7.62 8.85 17.85
CA ILE A 202 -8.27 9.88 18.67
C ILE A 202 -8.58 9.25 20.04
#